data_AF-A0A4R0YEF2-F1
#
_entry.id   AF-A0A4R0YEF2-F1
#
_cell.length_a   1.000
_cell.length_b   1.000
_cell.length_c   1.000
_cell.angle_alpha   90.00
_cell.angle_beta   90.00
_cell.angle_gamma   90.00
#
_symmetry.space_group_name_H-M   'P 1'
#
loop_
_entity.id
_entity.type
_entity.pdbx_description
1 polymer ?
#
loop_
_entity_poly.entity_id
_entity_poly.type
_entity_poly.pdbx_seq_one_letter_code
_entity_poly.pdbx_strand_id
1 'polypeptide(L)'
;MGHQRLGTLPASRAWQSIIALITGGADAKQVAAAVSDVAEPALAVAANDRALQHGFWLLTQIPLAARDAAFGEALQRIGLEVVAEPTITEIGAAVMSMLDDTILADRRSNDFSDLAATTVVESLVSVAARDEGSLFGSTYQADEAWASLRKLASPARFAVLVRDFVARLTREHLGYYLSRTLPAQVGQSHRFQSLRDHHLFETALTLHCREASLIVEQFAADWYGKHSFEGTLTPKTAAGFVQAAFKKVREELRARGGVVHA
;
A
#
# COMPACT_ATOMS: atom_id res chain seq x y z
N MET A 1 -5.50 25.58 -2.84
CA MET A 1 -4.57 25.11 -3.89
C MET A 1 -5.03 23.71 -4.26
N GLY A 2 -5.56 23.52 -5.47
CA GLY A 2 -6.38 22.34 -5.79
C GLY A 2 -5.55 21.09 -6.04
N HIS A 3 -5.72 20.06 -5.21
CA HIS A 3 -5.25 18.71 -5.50
C HIS A 3 -5.90 18.25 -6.82
N GLN A 4 -5.09 17.72 -7.74
CA GLN A 4 -5.63 17.06 -8.93
C GLN A 4 -6.36 15.80 -8.45
N ARG A 5 -7.69 15.79 -8.51
CA ARG A 5 -8.45 14.57 -8.20
C ARG A 5 -8.10 13.52 -9.25
N LEU A 6 -7.77 12.29 -8.83
CA LEU A 6 -7.66 11.15 -9.73
C LEU A 6 -8.97 10.98 -10.49
N GLY A 7 -9.02 11.49 -11.73
CA GLY A 7 -10.04 11.26 -12.77
C GLY A 7 -11.52 11.43 -12.36
N THR A 8 -12.31 12.14 -13.17
CA THR A 8 -13.77 12.12 -13.09
C THR A 8 -14.36 10.80 -13.62
N LEU A 9 -14.10 9.69 -12.92
CA LEU A 9 -14.68 8.38 -13.25
C LEU A 9 -16.21 8.27 -13.13
N PRO A 10 -16.93 8.95 -12.20
CA PRO A 10 -18.35 8.67 -11.94
C PRO A 10 -19.30 8.78 -13.14
N ALA A 11 -18.94 9.59 -14.14
CA ALA A 11 -19.76 9.83 -15.33
C ALA A 11 -19.35 8.98 -16.56
N SER A 12 -18.31 8.15 -16.46
CA SER A 12 -17.85 7.34 -17.58
C SER A 12 -18.73 6.11 -17.79
N ARG A 13 -18.87 5.65 -19.05
CA ARG A 13 -19.58 4.40 -19.38
C ARG A 13 -19.01 3.20 -18.64
N ALA A 14 -17.68 3.14 -18.51
CA ALA A 14 -17.00 2.07 -17.79
C ALA A 14 -17.38 2.05 -16.29
N TRP A 15 -17.48 3.23 -15.66
CA TRP A 15 -17.93 3.31 -14.27
C TRP A 15 -19.41 2.96 -14.10
N GLN A 16 -20.27 3.36 -15.04
CA GLN A 16 -21.68 2.94 -15.03
C GLN A 16 -21.82 1.42 -15.11
N SER A 17 -20.94 0.73 -15.87
CA SER A 17 -20.88 -0.73 -15.89
C SER A 17 -20.49 -1.32 -14.54
N ILE A 18 -19.58 -0.70 -13.79
CA ILE A 18 -19.24 -1.11 -12.42
C ILE A 18 -20.42 -0.92 -11.48
N ILE A 19 -21.15 0.20 -11.57
CA ILE A 19 -22.35 0.42 -10.76
C ILE A 19 -23.38 -0.67 -11.06
N ALA A 20 -23.63 -0.97 -12.34
CA ALA A 20 -24.54 -2.03 -12.74
C ALA A 20 -24.09 -3.42 -12.25
N LEU A 21 -22.77 -3.70 -12.27
CA LEU A 21 -22.19 -4.93 -11.74
C LEU A 21 -22.45 -5.07 -10.23
N ILE A 22 -22.23 -4.01 -9.46
CA ILE A 22 -22.50 -3.97 -8.02
C ILE A 22 -24.00 -4.17 -7.75
N THR A 23 -24.87 -3.40 -8.41
CA THR A 23 -26.33 -3.52 -8.26
C THR A 23 -26.83 -4.91 -8.67
N GLY A 24 -26.20 -5.53 -9.68
CA GLY A 24 -26.49 -6.87 -10.18
C GLY A 24 -26.06 -8.02 -9.26
N GLY A 25 -25.50 -7.74 -8.08
CA GLY A 25 -25.21 -8.78 -7.10
C GLY A 25 -23.78 -9.32 -7.12
N ALA A 26 -22.89 -8.74 -7.94
CA ALA A 26 -21.51 -9.22 -8.06
C ALA A 26 -20.80 -9.33 -6.70
N ASP A 27 -19.90 -10.30 -6.60
CA ASP A 27 -19.08 -10.49 -5.41
C ASP A 27 -17.88 -9.54 -5.37
N ALA A 28 -17.15 -9.55 -4.25
CA ALA A 28 -16.01 -8.67 -4.04
C ALA A 28 -14.87 -8.92 -5.04
N LYS A 29 -14.70 -10.14 -5.55
CA LYS A 29 -13.64 -10.49 -6.50
C LYS A 29 -13.93 -9.91 -7.88
N GLN A 30 -15.18 -10.08 -8.34
CA GLN A 30 -15.65 -9.52 -9.60
C GLN A 30 -15.59 -7.98 -9.59
N VAL A 31 -16.02 -7.36 -8.49
CA VAL A 31 -15.95 -5.89 -8.35
C VAL A 31 -14.51 -5.41 -8.28
N ALA A 32 -13.62 -6.09 -7.55
CA ALA A 32 -12.21 -5.72 -7.48
C ALA A 32 -11.54 -5.77 -8.87
N ALA A 33 -11.77 -6.84 -9.63
CA ALA A 33 -11.24 -6.98 -10.99
C ALA A 33 -11.76 -5.86 -11.90
N ALA A 34 -13.08 -5.64 -11.92
CA ALA A 34 -13.69 -4.61 -12.76
C ALA A 34 -13.21 -3.20 -12.41
N VAL A 35 -13.11 -2.86 -11.13
CA VAL A 35 -12.58 -1.56 -10.69
C VAL A 35 -11.10 -1.43 -11.05
N SER A 36 -10.30 -2.48 -10.86
CA SER A 36 -8.87 -2.48 -11.20
C SER A 36 -8.64 -2.25 -12.70
N ASP A 37 -9.53 -2.78 -13.56
CA ASP A 37 -9.48 -2.56 -15.00
C ASP A 37 -9.78 -1.13 -15.39
N VAL A 38 -10.85 -0.55 -14.83
CA VAL A 38 -11.21 0.84 -15.11
C VAL A 38 -10.20 1.80 -14.52
N ALA A 39 -9.58 1.45 -13.40
CA ALA A 39 -8.56 2.23 -12.74
C ALA A 39 -7.14 2.02 -13.31
N GLU A 40 -6.92 1.08 -14.23
CA GLU A 40 -5.58 0.75 -14.76
C GLU A 40 -4.79 1.99 -15.22
N PRO A 41 -5.35 2.91 -16.03
CA PRO A 41 -4.60 4.09 -16.46
C PRO A 41 -4.19 4.97 -15.28
N ALA A 42 -5.05 5.09 -14.27
CA ALA A 42 -4.76 5.83 -13.06
C ALA A 42 -3.70 5.12 -12.21
N LEU A 43 -3.73 3.78 -12.12
CA LEU A 43 -2.73 3.00 -11.40
C LEU A 43 -1.34 3.08 -12.06
N ALA A 44 -1.28 3.10 -13.40
CA ALA A 44 -0.02 3.26 -14.13
C ALA A 44 0.58 4.66 -13.94
N VAL A 45 -0.25 5.70 -13.88
CA VAL A 45 0.19 7.06 -13.51
C VAL A 45 0.62 7.10 -12.04
N ALA A 46 -0.15 6.48 -11.15
CA ALA A 46 0.14 6.36 -9.73
C ALA A 46 1.47 5.67 -9.43
N ALA A 47 1.88 4.66 -10.21
CA ALA A 47 3.20 4.04 -10.07
C ALA A 47 4.39 5.00 -10.36
N ASN A 48 4.11 6.16 -10.98
CA ASN A 48 5.06 7.25 -11.20
C ASN A 48 4.93 8.40 -10.18
N ASP A 49 4.08 8.23 -9.16
CA ASP A 49 3.91 9.19 -8.08
C ASP A 49 5.18 9.27 -7.21
N ARG A 50 5.60 10.50 -6.90
CA ARG A 50 6.86 10.75 -6.19
C ARG A 50 6.78 10.29 -4.73
N ALA A 51 5.65 10.49 -4.06
CA ALA A 51 5.46 10.06 -2.67
C ALA A 51 5.46 8.54 -2.58
N LEU A 52 4.82 7.85 -3.53
CA LEU A 52 4.84 6.39 -3.62
C LEU A 52 6.27 5.85 -3.82
N GLN A 53 7.01 6.40 -4.79
CA GLN A 53 8.38 5.95 -5.08
C GLN A 53 9.32 6.22 -3.91
N HIS A 54 9.21 7.40 -3.30
CA HIS A 54 10.02 7.78 -2.16
C HIS A 54 9.69 6.92 -0.93
N GLY A 55 8.41 6.73 -0.64
CA GLY A 55 7.93 5.91 0.46
C GLY A 55 8.34 4.44 0.31
N PHE A 56 8.23 3.86 -0.88
CA PHE A 56 8.72 2.51 -1.12
C PHE A 56 10.24 2.41 -0.97
N TRP A 57 11.00 3.41 -1.43
CA TRP A 57 12.43 3.47 -1.18
C TRP A 57 12.73 3.50 0.33
N LEU A 58 12.02 4.29 1.13
CA LEU A 58 12.16 4.29 2.59
C LEU A 58 11.89 2.92 3.21
N LEU A 59 10.88 2.17 2.73
CA LEU A 59 10.63 0.79 3.17
C LEU A 59 11.83 -0.15 2.90
N THR A 60 12.66 0.14 1.90
CA THR A 60 13.91 -0.60 1.66
C THR A 60 15.05 -0.17 2.57
N GLN A 61 15.15 1.13 2.87
CA GLN A 61 16.28 1.72 3.57
C GLN A 61 16.18 1.60 5.09
N ILE A 62 14.99 1.76 5.67
CA ILE A 62 14.80 1.71 7.13
C ILE A 62 15.29 0.37 7.72
N PRO A 63 14.96 -0.80 7.12
CA PRO A 63 15.51 -2.07 7.61
C PRO A 63 17.04 -2.17 7.46
N LEU A 64 17.62 -1.57 6.41
CA LEU A 64 19.07 -1.54 6.23
C LEU A 64 19.75 -0.64 7.26
N ALA A 65 19.17 0.51 7.57
CA ALA A 65 19.63 1.41 8.63
C ALA A 65 19.62 0.70 9.99
N ALA A 66 18.62 -0.15 10.26
CA ALA A 66 18.54 -0.98 11.47
C ALA A 66 19.65 -2.06 11.58
N ARG A 67 20.46 -2.27 10.53
CA ARG A 67 21.66 -3.12 10.65
C ARG A 67 22.80 -2.43 11.39
N ASP A 68 22.80 -1.10 11.41
CA ASP A 68 23.77 -0.30 12.15
C ASP A 68 23.51 -0.37 13.66
N ALA A 69 24.57 -0.26 14.46
CA ALA A 69 24.45 -0.14 15.91
C ALA A 69 24.03 1.29 16.31
N ALA A 70 24.43 2.30 15.53
CA ALA A 70 23.97 3.68 15.69
C ALA A 70 22.70 3.91 14.87
N PHE A 71 21.61 3.26 15.29
CA PHE A 71 20.37 3.21 14.50
C PHE A 71 19.76 4.59 14.21
N GLY A 72 19.63 5.45 15.23
CA GLY A 72 19.12 6.82 15.05
C GLY A 72 19.95 7.64 14.05
N GLU A 73 21.29 7.57 14.14
CA GLU A 73 22.19 8.24 13.18
C GLU A 73 22.05 7.65 11.76
N ALA A 74 21.84 6.34 11.66
CA ALA A 74 21.60 5.68 10.38
C ALA A 74 20.29 6.13 9.72
N LEU A 75 19.22 6.36 10.50
CA LEU A 75 17.97 6.93 10.02
C LEU A 75 18.13 8.41 9.60
N GLN A 76 18.90 9.19 10.35
CA GLN A 76 19.22 10.57 9.98
C GLN A 76 20.01 10.66 8.66
N ARG A 77 20.91 9.72 8.39
CA ARG A 77 21.65 9.65 7.11
C ARG A 77 20.76 9.41 5.89
N ILE A 78 19.61 8.76 6.07
CA ILE A 78 18.59 8.62 5.01
C ILE A 78 17.56 9.77 5.01
N GLY A 79 17.77 10.77 5.86
CA GLY A 79 17.03 12.03 5.95
C GLY A 79 15.91 12.05 6.99
N LEU A 80 15.70 10.98 7.76
CA LEU A 80 14.63 10.94 8.75
C LEU A 80 15.02 11.72 10.00
N GLU A 81 14.20 12.68 10.39
CA GLU A 81 14.39 13.48 11.60
C GLU A 81 13.92 12.69 12.82
N VAL A 82 14.86 12.04 13.51
CA VAL A 82 14.58 11.21 14.70
C VAL A 82 15.59 11.47 15.80
N VAL A 83 15.21 11.15 17.05
CA VAL A 83 16.12 11.11 18.19
C VAL A 83 17.07 9.90 18.11
N ALA A 84 18.05 9.81 19.02
CA ALA A 84 19.07 8.75 19.00
C ALA A 84 18.49 7.33 19.14
N GLU A 85 17.46 7.20 19.99
CA GLU A 85 16.76 5.94 20.28
C GLU A 85 15.27 6.10 19.95
N PRO A 86 14.87 6.04 18.67
CA PRO A 86 13.50 6.33 18.28
C PRO A 86 12.59 5.10 18.41
N THR A 87 11.36 5.33 18.87
CA THR A 87 10.27 4.36 18.89
C THR A 87 9.66 4.15 17.50
N ILE A 88 8.87 3.09 17.30
CA ILE A 88 8.23 2.85 15.99
C ILE A 88 7.32 4.00 15.57
N THR A 89 6.67 4.66 16.54
CA THR A 89 5.73 5.76 16.29
C THR A 89 6.48 7.02 15.89
N GLU A 90 7.63 7.31 16.50
CA GLU A 90 8.50 8.42 16.10
C GLU A 90 9.09 8.17 14.71
N ILE A 91 9.50 6.94 14.40
CA ILE A 91 9.93 6.58 13.04
C ILE A 91 8.78 6.75 12.05
N GLY A 92 7.58 6.28 12.38
CA GLY A 92 6.38 6.46 11.54
C GLY A 92 6.04 7.94 11.31
N ALA A 93 6.16 8.77 12.34
CA ALA A 93 5.95 10.22 12.25
C ALA A 93 7.02 10.91 11.37
N ALA A 94 8.30 10.53 11.53
CA ALA A 94 9.40 11.05 10.71
C ALA A 94 9.23 10.66 9.23
N VAL A 95 8.80 9.42 8.96
CA VAL A 95 8.48 8.96 7.60
C VAL A 95 7.31 9.76 7.02
N MET A 96 6.23 9.95 7.79
CA MET A 96 5.09 10.75 7.33
C MET A 96 5.52 12.19 6.99
N SER A 97 6.25 12.85 7.89
CA SER A 97 6.72 14.22 7.68
C SER A 97 7.57 14.35 6.41
N MET A 98 8.49 13.41 6.18
CA MET A 98 9.31 13.40 4.97
C MET A 98 8.48 13.20 3.69
N LEU A 99 7.43 12.38 3.75
CA LEU A 99 6.54 12.17 2.62
C LEU A 99 5.61 13.36 2.39
N ASP A 100 5.15 14.04 3.44
CA ASP A 100 4.40 15.29 3.33
C ASP A 100 5.24 16.37 2.64
N ASP A 101 6.51 16.53 3.01
CA ASP A 101 7.43 17.43 2.30
C ASP A 101 7.60 17.05 0.83
N THR A 102 7.65 15.74 0.54
CA THR A 102 7.71 15.22 -0.83
C THR A 102 6.46 15.56 -1.63
N ILE A 103 5.28 15.47 -1.00
CA ILE A 103 3.97 15.78 -1.58
C ILE A 103 3.83 17.29 -1.84
N LEU A 104 4.24 18.11 -0.88
CA LEU A 104 4.23 19.57 -0.98
C LEU A 104 5.15 20.09 -2.09
N ALA A 105 6.30 19.43 -2.28
CA ALA A 105 7.25 19.78 -3.32
C ALA A 105 6.82 19.32 -4.73
N ASP A 106 5.96 18.30 -4.86
CA ASP A 106 5.51 17.81 -6.17
C ASP A 106 4.22 18.51 -6.63
N ARG A 107 4.31 19.27 -7.73
CA ARG A 107 3.15 19.96 -8.33
C ARG A 107 2.12 19.00 -8.93
N ARG A 108 2.42 17.70 -9.02
CA ARG A 108 1.53 16.64 -9.52
C ARG A 108 0.91 15.80 -8.40
N SER A 109 1.14 16.17 -7.15
CA SER A 109 0.54 15.47 -6.01
C SER A 109 -0.99 15.49 -6.07
N ASN A 110 -1.57 14.40 -5.61
CA ASN A 110 -3.00 14.15 -5.64
C ASN A 110 -3.42 13.29 -4.45
N ASP A 111 -4.73 13.04 -4.29
CA ASP A 111 -5.27 12.23 -3.19
C ASP A 111 -4.58 10.85 -3.07
N PHE A 112 -4.06 10.28 -4.16
CA PHE A 112 -3.32 9.02 -4.09
C PHE A 112 -1.91 9.18 -3.53
N SER A 113 -1.26 10.32 -3.69
CA SER A 113 0.02 10.61 -3.03
C SER A 113 -0.15 10.53 -1.50
N ASP A 114 -1.24 11.10 -0.96
CA ASP A 114 -1.56 11.06 0.47
C ASP A 114 -1.89 9.63 0.94
N LEU A 115 -2.67 8.88 0.16
CA LEU A 115 -2.96 7.46 0.42
C LEU A 115 -1.67 6.62 0.41
N ALA A 116 -0.78 6.86 -0.56
CA ALA A 116 0.50 6.16 -0.64
C ALA A 116 1.36 6.45 0.60
N ALA A 117 1.46 7.71 1.04
CA ALA A 117 2.21 8.06 2.23
C ALA A 117 1.66 7.39 3.50
N THR A 118 0.34 7.39 3.67
CA THR A 118 -0.32 6.75 4.80
C THR A 118 -0.10 5.24 4.80
N THR A 119 -0.28 4.58 3.64
CA THR A 119 -0.09 3.13 3.55
C THR A 119 1.36 2.69 3.79
N VAL A 120 2.36 3.51 3.43
CA VAL A 120 3.77 3.25 3.77
C VAL A 120 3.96 3.18 5.28
N VAL A 121 3.49 4.21 6.00
CA VAL A 121 3.62 4.28 7.46
C VAL A 121 2.84 3.15 8.14
N GLU A 122 1.59 2.92 7.72
CA GLU A 122 0.77 1.83 8.27
C GLU A 122 1.42 0.45 8.11
N SER A 123 2.03 0.19 6.96
CA SER A 123 2.65 -1.11 6.67
C SER A 123 3.90 -1.30 7.51
N LEU A 124 4.73 -0.25 7.62
CA LEU A 124 5.92 -0.26 8.45
C LEU A 124 5.58 -0.54 9.92
N VAL A 125 4.66 0.26 10.48
CA VAL A 125 4.22 0.13 11.88
C VAL A 125 3.53 -1.22 12.11
N SER A 126 2.62 -1.62 11.21
CA SER A 126 1.87 -2.88 11.36
C SER A 126 2.76 -4.11 11.31
N VAL A 127 3.79 -4.13 10.46
CA VAL A 127 4.65 -5.31 10.32
C VAL A 127 5.72 -5.35 11.42
N ALA A 128 6.23 -4.19 11.85
CA ALA A 128 7.08 -4.11 13.03
C ALA A 128 6.35 -4.58 14.30
N ALA A 129 5.11 -4.12 14.52
CA ALA A 129 4.34 -4.49 15.71
C ALA A 129 3.90 -5.96 15.77
N ARG A 130 3.76 -6.65 14.62
CA ARG A 130 3.34 -8.08 14.56
C ARG A 130 4.37 -9.04 15.12
N ASP A 131 5.65 -8.67 15.16
CA ASP A 131 6.73 -9.59 15.50
C ASP A 131 7.00 -9.70 17.02
N GLU A 132 6.24 -8.96 17.84
CA GLU A 132 6.54 -8.77 19.26
C GLU A 132 5.63 -9.52 20.22
N GLY A 133 4.60 -10.24 19.74
CA GLY A 133 3.78 -11.13 20.58
C GLY A 133 3.05 -10.48 21.77
N SER A 134 3.18 -9.17 21.96
CA SER A 134 2.60 -8.44 23.07
C SER A 134 1.17 -8.02 22.73
N LEU A 135 0.21 -8.61 23.46
CA LEU A 135 -1.20 -8.25 23.41
C LEU A 135 -1.49 -6.86 24.00
N PHE A 136 -0.48 -6.21 24.58
CA PHE A 136 -0.59 -4.90 25.26
C PHE A 136 0.64 -4.02 24.99
N GLY A 137 0.78 -3.54 23.75
CA GLY A 137 1.54 -2.33 23.44
C GLY A 137 3.03 -2.30 23.79
N SER A 138 3.83 -3.28 23.38
CA SER A 138 5.29 -3.24 23.63
C SER A 138 6.08 -2.44 22.59
N THR A 139 5.49 -2.08 21.44
CA THR A 139 6.17 -1.36 20.36
C THR A 139 6.52 0.11 20.66
N TYR A 140 6.37 0.56 21.92
CA TYR A 140 6.73 1.92 22.38
C TYR A 140 8.15 2.03 22.95
N GLN A 141 8.93 0.95 22.97
CA GLN A 141 10.34 1.00 23.40
C GLN A 141 11.29 1.00 22.20
N ALA A 142 12.36 1.79 22.29
CA ALA A 142 13.31 1.98 21.19
C ALA A 142 14.07 0.70 20.82
N ASP A 143 14.49 -0.09 21.80
CA ASP A 143 15.21 -1.36 21.58
C ASP A 143 14.35 -2.39 20.82
N GLU A 144 13.05 -2.46 21.15
CA GLU A 144 12.11 -3.35 20.46
C GLU A 144 11.88 -2.89 19.01
N ALA A 145 11.65 -1.58 18.80
CA ALA A 145 11.51 -1.01 17.48
C ALA A 145 12.74 -1.30 16.60
N TRP A 146 13.96 -1.12 17.15
CA TRP A 146 15.20 -1.44 16.46
C TRP A 146 15.30 -2.93 16.10
N ALA A 147 15.04 -3.83 17.07
CA ALA A 147 15.10 -5.28 16.86
C ALA A 147 14.11 -5.75 15.79
N SER A 148 12.88 -5.24 15.81
CA SER A 148 11.83 -5.58 14.85
C SER A 148 12.17 -5.08 13.45
N LEU A 149 12.63 -3.83 13.30
CA LEU A 149 13.04 -3.27 12.00
C LEU A 149 14.29 -3.97 11.44
N ARG A 150 15.23 -4.36 12.29
CA ARG A 150 16.43 -5.10 11.88
C ARG A 150 16.09 -6.44 11.24
N LYS A 151 15.07 -7.15 11.73
CA LYS A 151 14.62 -8.43 11.14
C LYS A 151 14.06 -8.26 9.73
N LEU A 152 13.41 -7.12 9.46
CA LEU A 152 12.89 -6.78 8.12
C LEU A 152 14.01 -6.64 7.07
N ALA A 153 15.27 -6.52 7.49
CA ALA A 153 16.41 -6.47 6.58
C ALA A 153 16.73 -7.83 5.94
N SER A 154 16.06 -8.91 6.35
CA SER A 154 16.17 -10.20 5.67
C SER A 154 15.20 -10.25 4.48
N PRO A 155 15.58 -10.88 3.34
CA PRO A 155 14.71 -10.97 2.16
C PRO A 155 13.31 -11.52 2.44
N ALA A 156 13.21 -12.57 3.27
CA ALA A 156 11.92 -13.17 3.62
C ALA A 156 11.01 -12.22 4.43
N ARG A 157 11.56 -11.50 5.42
CA ARG A 157 10.78 -10.56 6.23
C ARG A 157 10.46 -9.28 5.45
N PHE A 158 11.36 -8.82 4.58
CA PHE A 158 11.07 -7.73 3.66
C PHE A 158 9.91 -8.07 2.72
N ALA A 159 9.84 -9.30 2.21
CA ALA A 159 8.73 -9.73 1.37
C ALA A 159 7.37 -9.64 2.08
N VAL A 160 7.31 -9.95 3.38
CA VAL A 160 6.10 -9.77 4.21
C VAL A 160 5.73 -8.29 4.31
N LEU A 161 6.71 -7.39 4.52
CA LEU A 161 6.48 -5.95 4.54
C LEU A 161 5.91 -5.44 3.21
N VAL A 162 6.51 -5.85 2.09
CA VAL A 162 6.04 -5.46 0.75
C VAL A 162 4.66 -6.00 0.48
N ARG A 163 4.36 -7.25 0.87
CA ARG A 163 3.02 -7.83 0.70
C ARG A 163 1.97 -7.06 1.48
N ASP A 164 2.24 -6.68 2.74
CA ASP A 164 1.32 -5.88 3.55
C ASP A 164 1.07 -4.51 2.91
N PHE A 165 2.15 -3.85 2.46
CA PHE A 165 2.10 -2.58 1.76
C PHE A 165 1.27 -2.62 0.48
N VAL A 166 1.59 -3.56 -0.42
CA VAL A 166 0.88 -3.68 -1.70
C VAL A 166 -0.59 -4.05 -1.46
N ALA A 167 -0.90 -4.89 -0.48
CA ALA A 167 -2.28 -5.23 -0.14
C ALA A 167 -3.09 -4.02 0.34
N ARG A 168 -2.53 -3.22 1.25
CA ARG A 168 -3.16 -2.00 1.76
C ARG A 168 -3.35 -0.98 0.66
N LEU A 169 -2.29 -0.66 -0.07
CA LEU A 169 -2.35 0.36 -1.12
C LEU A 169 -3.31 -0.04 -2.25
N THR A 170 -3.36 -1.33 -2.61
CA THR A 170 -4.37 -1.83 -3.55
C THR A 170 -5.78 -1.65 -3.01
N ARG A 171 -6.03 -2.02 -1.74
CA ARG A 171 -7.35 -1.84 -1.12
C ARG A 171 -7.72 -0.35 -1.06
N GLU A 172 -6.84 0.53 -0.61
CA GLU A 172 -7.10 1.97 -0.54
C GLU A 172 -7.38 2.56 -1.92
N HIS A 173 -6.62 2.16 -2.94
CA HIS A 173 -6.84 2.59 -4.31
C HIS A 173 -8.23 2.19 -4.84
N LEU A 174 -8.65 0.93 -4.63
CA LEU A 174 -10.00 0.49 -5.01
C LEU A 174 -11.08 1.19 -4.18
N GLY A 175 -10.84 1.34 -2.87
CA GLY A 175 -11.74 1.99 -1.92
C GLY A 175 -12.01 3.45 -2.25
N TYR A 176 -10.99 4.18 -2.69
CA TYR A 176 -11.13 5.56 -3.15
C TYR A 176 -12.21 5.68 -4.21
N TYR A 177 -12.24 4.80 -5.20
CA TYR A 177 -13.25 4.80 -6.25
C TYR A 177 -14.61 4.30 -5.75
N LEU A 178 -14.61 3.21 -5.00
CA LEU A 178 -15.83 2.56 -4.50
C LEU A 178 -16.58 3.41 -3.46
N SER A 179 -15.89 4.27 -2.72
CA SER A 179 -16.46 5.18 -1.72
C SER A 179 -17.56 6.09 -2.30
N ARG A 180 -17.51 6.36 -3.61
CA ARG A 180 -18.49 7.19 -4.33
C ARG A 180 -19.75 6.44 -4.73
N THR A 181 -19.79 5.12 -4.57
CA THR A 181 -20.86 4.26 -5.10
C THR A 181 -21.45 3.35 -4.04
N LEU A 182 -20.63 2.67 -3.23
CA LEU A 182 -21.13 1.69 -2.27
C LEU A 182 -22.13 2.25 -1.24
N PRO A 183 -21.97 3.47 -0.68
CA PRO A 183 -22.95 4.02 0.25
C PRO A 183 -24.36 4.16 -0.35
N ALA A 184 -24.46 4.48 -1.64
CA ALA A 184 -25.74 4.60 -2.35
C ALA A 184 -26.40 3.23 -2.65
N GLN A 185 -25.71 2.14 -2.35
CA GLN A 185 -26.20 0.77 -2.53
C GLN A 185 -26.66 0.13 -1.21
N VAL A 186 -26.75 0.91 -0.13
CA VAL A 186 -27.26 0.47 1.17
C VAL A 186 -28.70 0.92 1.35
N GLY A 187 -29.61 -0.01 1.65
CA GLY A 187 -31.00 0.28 1.94
C GLY A 187 -31.95 -0.82 1.48
N GLN A 188 -33.21 -0.68 1.88
CA GLN A 188 -34.24 -1.62 1.48
C GLN A 188 -34.41 -1.60 -0.05
N SER A 189 -34.33 -2.76 -0.69
CA SER A 189 -34.33 -2.93 -2.16
C SER A 189 -33.05 -2.52 -2.90
N HIS A 190 -31.95 -2.21 -2.19
CA HIS A 190 -30.62 -2.03 -2.80
C HIS A 190 -29.77 -3.31 -2.68
N ARG A 191 -28.54 -3.28 -3.23
CA ARG A 191 -27.60 -4.41 -3.19
C ARG A 191 -27.30 -4.88 -1.77
N PHE A 192 -27.11 -3.94 -0.84
CA PHE A 192 -26.85 -4.22 0.57
C PHE A 192 -28.12 -3.89 1.37
N GLN A 193 -28.80 -4.92 1.87
CA GLN A 193 -30.05 -4.75 2.63
C GLN A 193 -29.79 -4.11 4.00
N SER A 194 -28.55 -4.22 4.50
CA SER A 194 -28.13 -3.68 5.78
C SER A 194 -26.68 -3.15 5.74
N LEU A 195 -26.32 -2.35 6.74
CA LEU A 195 -24.91 -1.97 6.97
C LEU A 195 -24.01 -3.18 7.21
N ARG A 196 -24.56 -4.28 7.74
CA ARG A 196 -23.83 -5.53 7.95
C ARG A 196 -23.42 -6.16 6.61
N ASP A 197 -24.32 -6.19 5.63
CA ASP A 197 -24.04 -6.76 4.30
C ASP A 197 -22.96 -5.95 3.58
N HIS A 198 -23.04 -4.62 3.69
CA HIS A 198 -22.02 -3.71 3.17
C HIS A 198 -20.65 -3.96 3.84
N HIS A 199 -20.61 -4.09 5.16
CA HIS A 199 -19.37 -4.41 5.88
C HIS A 199 -18.79 -5.78 5.51
N LEU A 200 -19.63 -6.79 5.32
CA LEU A 200 -19.17 -8.12 4.87
C LEU A 200 -18.55 -8.06 3.48
N PHE A 201 -19.14 -7.29 2.57
CA PHE A 201 -18.57 -7.04 1.25
C PHE A 201 -17.20 -6.34 1.33
N GLU A 202 -17.09 -5.28 2.14
CA GLU A 202 -15.83 -4.57 2.36
C GLU A 202 -14.73 -5.46 2.98
N THR A 203 -15.11 -6.33 3.90
CA THR A 203 -14.22 -7.34 4.49
C THR A 203 -13.73 -8.33 3.44
N ALA A 204 -14.64 -8.83 2.58
CA ALA A 204 -14.30 -9.73 1.49
C ALA A 204 -13.39 -9.06 0.46
N LEU A 205 -13.61 -7.78 0.15
CA LEU A 205 -12.76 -6.98 -0.74
C LEU A 205 -11.34 -6.82 -0.17
N THR A 206 -11.24 -6.53 1.12
CA THR A 206 -9.96 -6.42 1.83
C THR A 206 -9.21 -7.75 1.83
N LEU A 207 -9.90 -8.85 2.14
CA LEU A 207 -9.33 -10.20 2.08
C LEU A 207 -8.82 -10.50 0.68
N HIS A 208 -9.61 -10.21 -0.34
CA HIS A 208 -9.25 -10.45 -1.72
C HIS A 208 -7.97 -9.71 -2.15
N CYS A 209 -7.82 -8.43 -1.76
CA CYS A 209 -6.59 -7.66 -2.02
C CYS A 209 -5.36 -8.27 -1.32
N ARG A 210 -5.52 -8.77 -0.09
CA ARG A 210 -4.46 -9.45 0.68
C ARG A 210 -4.04 -10.77 0.04
N GLU A 211 -5.00 -11.53 -0.48
CA GLU A 211 -4.72 -12.79 -1.17
C GLU A 211 -4.05 -12.56 -2.53
N ALA A 212 -4.53 -11.56 -3.30
CA ALA A 212 -3.93 -11.21 -4.59
C ALA A 212 -2.49 -10.70 -4.43
N SER A 213 -2.20 -9.99 -3.34
CA SER A 213 -0.83 -9.50 -3.05
C SER A 213 0.17 -10.62 -2.71
N LEU A 214 -0.26 -11.87 -2.54
CA LEU A 214 0.66 -13.00 -2.39
C LEU A 214 1.60 -13.14 -3.61
N ILE A 215 1.13 -12.75 -4.80
CA ILE A 215 1.90 -12.85 -6.05
C ILE A 215 3.22 -12.05 -6.03
N VAL A 216 3.31 -11.02 -5.16
CA VAL A 216 4.52 -10.19 -5.06
C VAL A 216 5.51 -10.68 -4.01
N GLU A 217 5.14 -11.64 -3.16
CA GLU A 217 5.96 -12.03 -2.00
C GLU A 217 7.30 -12.63 -2.41
N GLN A 218 7.29 -13.71 -3.20
CA GLN A 218 8.53 -14.35 -3.68
C GLN A 218 9.39 -13.38 -4.51
N PHE A 219 8.74 -12.62 -5.40
CA PHE A 219 9.40 -11.61 -6.22
C PHE A 219 10.07 -10.52 -5.39
N ALA A 220 9.45 -10.07 -4.30
CA ALA A 220 10.00 -9.09 -3.38
C ALA A 220 11.24 -9.60 -2.65
N ALA A 221 11.21 -10.86 -2.18
CA ALA A 221 12.35 -11.49 -1.51
C ALA A 221 13.56 -11.55 -2.45
N ASP A 222 13.39 -12.11 -3.64
CA ASP A 222 14.47 -12.28 -4.62
C ASP A 222 15.04 -10.93 -5.07
N TRP A 223 14.16 -9.97 -5.36
CA TRP A 223 14.54 -8.61 -5.74
C TRP A 223 15.35 -7.91 -4.63
N TYR A 224 14.87 -7.93 -3.40
CA TYR A 224 15.54 -7.25 -2.29
C TYR A 224 16.86 -7.90 -1.93
N GLY A 225 16.92 -9.23 -1.90
CA GLY A 225 18.16 -9.97 -1.65
C GLY A 225 19.25 -9.62 -2.65
N LYS A 226 18.90 -9.61 -3.95
CA LYS A 226 19.82 -9.21 -5.02
C LYS A 226 20.29 -7.76 -4.87
N HIS A 227 19.36 -6.81 -4.81
CA HIS A 227 19.71 -5.38 -4.83
C HIS A 227 20.38 -4.92 -3.53
N SER A 228 20.07 -5.54 -2.39
CA SER A 228 20.79 -5.30 -1.12
C SER A 228 22.23 -5.80 -1.19
N PHE A 229 22.45 -7.01 -1.75
CA PHE A 229 23.80 -7.57 -1.91
C PHE A 229 24.66 -6.75 -2.88
N GLU A 230 24.07 -6.32 -4.00
CA GLU A 230 24.76 -5.51 -5.02
C GLU A 230 24.92 -4.03 -4.63
N GLY A 231 24.28 -3.58 -3.54
CA GLY A 231 24.28 -2.16 -3.15
C GLY A 231 23.54 -1.25 -4.14
N THR A 232 22.56 -1.78 -4.88
CA THR A 232 21.85 -1.08 -5.97
C THR A 232 20.42 -0.67 -5.60
N LEU A 233 20.09 -0.62 -4.31
CA LEU A 233 18.80 -0.11 -3.80
C LEU A 233 18.76 1.42 -3.85
N THR A 234 18.46 1.95 -5.03
CA THR A 234 18.34 3.38 -5.32
C THR A 234 16.86 3.76 -5.48
N PRO A 235 16.50 5.05 -5.41
CA PRO A 235 15.13 5.48 -5.72
C PRO A 235 14.64 5.00 -7.10
N LYS A 236 15.54 4.93 -8.09
CA LYS A 236 15.21 4.46 -9.45
C LYS A 236 14.87 2.97 -9.50
N THR A 237 15.64 2.13 -8.80
CA THR A 237 15.37 0.67 -8.77
C THR A 237 14.13 0.37 -7.95
N ALA A 238 13.91 1.08 -6.84
CA ALA A 238 12.69 1.06 -6.05
C ALA A 238 11.44 1.41 -6.89
N ALA A 239 11.51 2.49 -7.69
CA ALA A 239 10.43 2.87 -8.61
C ALA A 239 10.11 1.78 -9.65
N GLY A 240 11.14 1.16 -10.24
CA GLY A 240 10.96 0.04 -11.17
C GLY A 240 10.29 -1.18 -10.52
N PHE A 241 10.63 -1.48 -9.27
CA PHE A 241 9.97 -2.53 -8.50
C PHE A 241 8.48 -2.25 -8.30
N VAL A 242 8.14 -1.04 -7.86
CA VAL A 242 6.75 -0.63 -7.61
C VAL A 242 5.89 -0.82 -8.86
N GLN A 243 6.38 -0.37 -10.03
CA GLN A 243 5.68 -0.56 -11.30
C GLN A 243 5.43 -2.04 -11.62
N ALA A 244 6.44 -2.88 -11.44
CA ALA A 244 6.32 -4.32 -11.68
C ALA A 244 5.36 -5.01 -10.68
N ALA A 245 5.41 -4.63 -9.40
CA ALA A 245 4.56 -5.16 -8.35
C ALA A 245 3.08 -4.83 -8.62
N PHE A 246 2.76 -3.58 -8.97
CA PHE A 246 1.38 -3.19 -9.30
C PHE A 246 0.84 -3.88 -10.54
N LYS A 247 1.67 -4.03 -11.57
CA LYS A 247 1.31 -4.78 -12.76
C LYS A 247 0.92 -6.23 -12.39
N LYS A 248 1.74 -6.90 -11.58
CA LYS A 248 1.48 -8.28 -11.12
C LYS A 248 0.21 -8.40 -10.29
N VAL A 249 -0.02 -7.53 -9.32
CA VAL A 249 -1.23 -7.59 -8.49
C VAL A 249 -2.49 -7.36 -9.31
N ARG A 250 -2.45 -6.44 -10.28
CA ARG A 250 -3.57 -6.23 -11.19
C ARG A 250 -3.87 -7.47 -12.02
N GLU A 251 -2.85 -8.08 -12.62
CA GLU A 251 -2.99 -9.33 -13.38
C GLU A 251 -3.60 -10.45 -12.50
N GLU A 252 -3.18 -10.51 -11.24
CA GLU A 252 -3.73 -11.46 -10.25
C GLU A 252 -5.19 -11.16 -9.88
N LEU A 253 -5.56 -9.88 -9.69
CA LEU A 253 -6.95 -9.47 -9.46
C LEU A 253 -7.85 -9.87 -10.63
N ARG A 254 -7.41 -9.67 -11.88
CA ARG A 254 -8.13 -10.10 -13.08
C ARG A 254 -8.34 -11.60 -13.11
N ALA A 255 -7.27 -12.36 -12.91
CA ALA A 255 -7.29 -13.82 -12.95
C ALA A 255 -8.25 -14.39 -11.90
N ARG A 256 -8.24 -13.83 -10.68
CA ARG A 256 -9.12 -14.27 -9.59
C ARG A 256 -10.55 -13.76 -9.68
N GLY A 257 -10.79 -12.68 -10.42
CA GLY A 257 -12.12 -12.12 -10.69
C GLY A 257 -12.91 -12.89 -11.74
N GLY A 258 -12.34 -13.93 -12.35
CA GLY A 258 -13.00 -14.74 -13.38
C GLY A 258 -13.05 -14.09 -14.76
N VAL A 259 -12.33 -12.98 -14.97
CA VAL A 259 -12.15 -12.38 -16.30
C VAL A 259 -11.03 -13.13 -17.01
N VAL A 260 -11.30 -14.38 -17.37
CA VAL A 260 -10.44 -15.11 -18.31
C VAL A 260 -10.77 -14.57 -19.69
N HIS A 261 -9.81 -13.90 -20.33
CA HIS A 261 -9.92 -13.55 -21.74
C HIS A 261 -10.20 -14.83 -22.54
N ALA A 262 -11.38 -14.88 -23.17
CA ALA A 262 -11.57 -15.68 -24.37
C ALA A 262 -10.88 -14.99 -25.56
#